data_AF-A0A960SJ47-F1
#
_entry.id   AF-A0A960SJ47-F1
#
_cell.length_a   1.000
_cell.length_b   1.000
_cell.length_c   1.000
_cell.angle_alpha   90.00
_cell.angle_beta   90.00
_cell.angle_gamma   90.00
#
_symmetry.space_group_name_H-M   'P 1'
#
loop_
_entity.id
_entity.type
_entity.pdbx_description
1 polymer ?
#
loop_
_entity_poly.entity_id
_entity_poly.type
_entity_poly.pdbx_seq_one_letter_code
_entity_poly.pdbx_strand_id
1 'polypeptide(L)'
;IGDGLRPGSIADANDEAQFAELKTQGELTRRAWKYGVQVMNEGPGHVPMHMIHENMQKQLEWCDEAPFYTLGPLTTDVAPGYDHITSGIGAAMIGWYGTAMLCYVTPKEHLGLPNKDDVREGVITYKIAAHVADLAKGHPAAQYRDNALSKARFEFRWEDQFNLSLDPEKARSFHDETLPQEGAKSAHFCSMCGPNFCSMKITEDVRRYAEEKGVTAEEALNEGMAQKSREFKEHGGEVYVSKNQ
;
A
#
# COMPACT_ATOMS: atom_id res chain seq x y z
N ILE A 1 14.95 10.34 -21.37
CA ILE A 1 16.34 10.03 -21.80
C ILE A 1 16.67 8.71 -21.15
N GLY A 2 16.93 7.68 -21.95
CA GLY A 2 17.05 6.29 -21.47
C GLY A 2 18.22 6.04 -20.52
N ASP A 3 18.10 4.97 -19.74
CA ASP A 3 19.07 4.44 -18.78
C ASP A 3 19.66 3.12 -19.29
N GLY A 4 20.50 3.21 -20.33
CA GLY A 4 21.10 2.06 -21.00
C GLY A 4 22.08 1.27 -20.13
N LEU A 5 22.65 1.89 -19.09
CA LEU A 5 23.58 1.32 -18.13
C LEU A 5 22.96 1.15 -16.73
N ARG A 6 21.63 1.01 -16.65
CA ARG A 6 20.96 0.72 -15.37
C ARG A 6 21.39 -0.63 -14.78
N PRO A 7 21.40 -0.79 -13.45
CA PRO A 7 21.73 -2.05 -12.80
C PRO A 7 20.65 -3.11 -13.06
N GLY A 8 21.10 -4.28 -13.52
CA GLY A 8 20.28 -5.49 -13.72
C GLY A 8 20.40 -6.51 -12.58
N SER A 9 21.14 -6.18 -11.52
CA SER A 9 21.26 -6.95 -10.29
C SER A 9 21.50 -6.01 -9.10
N ILE A 10 21.20 -6.47 -7.88
CA ILE A 10 21.49 -5.72 -6.66
C ILE A 10 22.99 -5.42 -6.49
N ALA A 11 23.86 -6.29 -7.01
CA ALA A 11 25.32 -6.14 -6.87
C ALA A 11 25.88 -4.99 -7.72
N ASP A 12 25.23 -4.68 -8.84
CA ASP A 12 25.67 -3.65 -9.78
C ASP A 12 25.04 -2.28 -9.47
N ALA A 13 24.18 -2.20 -8.45
CA ALA A 13 23.50 -0.97 -8.09
C ALA A 13 24.48 0.12 -7.64
N ASN A 14 24.27 1.34 -8.15
CA ASN A 14 25.04 2.54 -7.84
C ASN A 14 26.51 2.47 -8.28
N ASP A 15 26.83 1.65 -9.28
CA ASP A 15 28.18 1.57 -9.83
C ASP A 15 28.57 2.83 -10.63
N GLU A 16 29.85 2.88 -11.04
CA GLU A 16 30.38 4.02 -11.79
C GLU A 16 29.71 4.16 -13.17
N ALA A 17 29.35 3.06 -13.82
CA ALA A 17 28.74 3.07 -15.14
C ALA A 17 27.35 3.73 -15.11
N GLN A 18 26.51 3.31 -14.16
CA GLN A 18 25.18 3.88 -13.93
C GLN A 18 25.26 5.39 -13.68
N PHE A 19 26.12 5.82 -12.76
CA PHE A 19 26.20 7.24 -12.40
C PHE A 19 26.89 8.11 -13.46
N ALA A 20 27.82 7.57 -14.24
CA ALA A 20 28.38 8.26 -15.39
C ALA A 20 27.30 8.54 -16.45
N GLU A 21 26.40 7.57 -16.70
CA GLU A 21 25.26 7.78 -17.60
C GLU A 21 24.30 8.82 -17.03
N LEU A 22 23.89 8.72 -15.77
CA LEU A 22 22.98 9.68 -15.13
C LEU A 22 23.50 11.13 -15.20
N LYS A 23 24.80 11.33 -14.96
CA LYS A 23 25.41 12.66 -15.09
C LYS A 23 25.34 13.19 -16.52
N THR A 24 25.57 12.31 -17.50
CA THR A 24 25.44 12.62 -18.93
C THR A 24 23.99 12.91 -19.31
N GLN A 25 23.02 12.17 -18.77
CA GLN A 25 21.60 12.45 -18.96
C GLN A 25 21.27 13.89 -18.55
N GLY A 26 21.81 14.39 -17.43
CA GLY A 26 21.65 15.78 -17.00
C GLY A 26 22.23 16.82 -17.97
N GLU A 27 23.40 16.55 -18.55
CA GLU A 27 23.96 17.41 -19.62
C GLU A 27 23.06 17.46 -20.85
N LEU A 28 22.50 16.31 -21.24
CA LEU A 28 21.55 16.21 -22.35
C LEU A 28 20.22 16.90 -22.03
N THR A 29 19.75 16.84 -20.80
CA THR A 29 18.58 17.58 -20.30
C THR A 29 18.77 19.08 -20.54
N ARG A 30 19.86 19.67 -20.03
CA ARG A 30 20.18 21.10 -20.23
C ARG A 30 20.33 21.47 -21.70
N ARG A 31 20.89 20.58 -22.53
CA ARG A 31 20.99 20.79 -23.98
C ARG A 31 19.61 20.83 -24.62
N ALA A 32 18.75 19.86 -24.34
CA ALA A 32 17.39 19.78 -24.90
C ALA A 32 16.52 20.99 -24.50
N TRP A 33 16.64 21.47 -23.25
CA TRP A 33 15.94 22.67 -22.79
C TRP A 33 16.33 23.94 -23.55
N LYS A 34 17.60 24.07 -24.01
CA LYS A 34 18.00 25.20 -24.88
C LYS A 34 17.27 25.22 -26.22
N TYR A 35 16.70 24.09 -26.65
CA TYR A 35 15.87 23.96 -27.85
C TYR A 35 14.37 23.92 -27.53
N GLY A 36 13.95 24.17 -26.28
CA GLY A 36 12.55 24.16 -25.88
C GLY A 36 11.90 22.77 -25.90
N VAL A 37 12.69 21.69 -25.86
CA VAL A 37 12.17 20.32 -25.85
C VAL A 37 11.92 19.87 -24.41
N GLN A 38 10.74 19.30 -24.13
CA GLN A 38 10.41 18.72 -22.82
C GLN A 38 11.23 17.46 -22.55
N VAL A 39 11.66 17.27 -21.29
CA VAL A 39 12.56 16.17 -20.91
C VAL A 39 12.07 15.51 -19.62
N MET A 40 12.20 14.19 -19.58
CA MET A 40 12.25 13.37 -18.37
C MET A 40 13.47 12.45 -18.45
N ASN A 41 14.01 12.01 -17.31
CA ASN A 41 15.15 11.10 -17.24
C ASN A 41 14.69 9.71 -16.79
N GLU A 42 15.18 8.66 -17.43
CA GLU A 42 14.93 7.28 -17.00
C GLU A 42 15.96 6.88 -15.93
N GLY A 43 15.57 5.98 -15.02
CA GLY A 43 16.35 5.58 -13.86
C GLY A 43 16.16 4.12 -13.46
N PRO A 44 16.93 3.66 -12.47
CA PRO A 44 17.41 2.29 -12.34
C PRO A 44 16.35 1.19 -12.25
N GLY A 45 16.84 -0.03 -12.49
CA GLY A 45 16.11 -1.30 -12.35
C GLY A 45 16.27 -1.96 -10.99
N HIS A 46 17.45 -2.53 -10.67
CA HIS A 46 17.66 -3.30 -9.44
C HIS A 46 18.48 -2.50 -8.42
N VAL A 47 17.89 -2.15 -7.28
CA VAL A 47 18.55 -1.31 -6.26
C VAL A 47 18.08 -1.72 -4.85
N PRO A 48 19.00 -2.10 -3.93
CA PRO A 48 18.61 -2.44 -2.57
C PRO A 48 18.16 -1.19 -1.81
N MET A 49 17.19 -1.33 -0.89
CA MET A 49 16.49 -0.20 -0.27
C MET A 49 17.41 0.90 0.30
N HIS A 50 18.54 0.53 0.90
CA HIS A 50 19.49 1.47 1.51
C HIS A 50 20.21 2.37 0.49
N MET A 51 20.17 2.04 -0.80
CA MET A 51 20.80 2.78 -1.90
C MET A 51 19.80 3.62 -2.71
N ILE A 52 18.49 3.44 -2.51
CA ILE A 52 17.44 4.12 -3.30
C ILE A 52 17.50 5.65 -3.12
N HIS A 53 17.71 6.12 -1.89
CA HIS A 53 17.73 7.56 -1.61
C HIS A 53 18.87 8.29 -2.37
N GLU A 54 20.05 7.66 -2.47
CA GLU A 54 21.19 8.23 -3.20
C GLU A 54 20.87 8.45 -4.68
N ASN A 55 20.15 7.50 -5.31
CA ASN A 55 19.73 7.64 -6.71
C ASN A 55 18.87 8.88 -6.92
N MET A 56 17.89 9.11 -6.04
CA MET A 56 17.02 10.28 -6.13
C MET A 56 17.80 11.58 -5.92
N GLN A 57 18.66 11.64 -4.90
CA GLN A 57 19.47 12.84 -4.62
C GLN A 57 20.36 13.23 -5.80
N LYS A 58 21.08 12.25 -6.38
CA LYS A 58 21.94 12.49 -7.54
C LYS A 58 21.14 12.90 -8.77
N GLN A 59 19.96 12.34 -8.98
CA GLN A 59 19.12 12.74 -10.10
C GLN A 59 18.64 14.18 -9.96
N LEU A 60 18.14 14.58 -8.79
CA LEU A 60 17.73 15.97 -8.54
C LEU A 60 18.89 16.94 -8.76
N GLU A 61 20.08 16.61 -8.23
CA GLU A 61 21.28 17.43 -8.35
C GLU A 61 21.81 17.53 -9.78
N TRP A 62 21.96 16.40 -10.48
CA TRP A 62 22.67 16.35 -11.77
C TRP A 62 21.76 16.63 -12.97
N CYS A 63 20.46 16.35 -12.83
CA CYS A 63 19.46 16.52 -13.88
C CYS A 63 18.53 17.74 -13.66
N ASP A 64 18.91 18.67 -12.79
CA ASP A 64 18.21 19.93 -12.54
C ASP A 64 16.72 19.75 -12.22
N GLU A 65 16.39 18.77 -11.36
CA GLU A 65 15.02 18.42 -10.95
C GLU A 65 14.07 18.04 -12.12
N ALA A 66 14.61 17.65 -13.27
CA ALA A 66 13.78 17.12 -14.35
C ALA A 66 12.97 15.89 -13.87
N PRO A 67 11.74 15.66 -14.39
CA PRO A 67 10.94 14.51 -13.99
C PRO A 67 11.70 13.19 -14.13
N PHE A 68 11.69 12.39 -13.06
CA PHE A 68 12.34 11.07 -13.05
C PHE A 68 11.33 9.95 -13.37
N TYR A 69 11.75 8.96 -14.14
CA TYR A 69 10.96 7.82 -14.58
C TYR A 69 11.72 6.51 -14.30
N THR A 70 11.29 5.70 -13.34
CA THR A 70 12.08 4.53 -12.91
C THR A 70 11.40 3.19 -13.21
N LEU A 71 12.19 2.14 -13.43
CA LEU A 71 11.73 0.76 -13.56
C LEU A 71 11.78 0.05 -12.20
N GLY A 72 10.74 0.19 -11.38
CA GLY A 72 10.77 -0.19 -9.97
C GLY A 72 11.35 0.92 -9.10
N PRO A 73 12.46 0.70 -8.37
CA PRO A 73 13.41 -0.41 -8.55
C PRO A 73 13.09 -1.70 -7.78
N LEU A 74 13.55 -2.86 -8.29
CA LEU A 74 13.53 -4.15 -7.59
C LEU A 74 14.47 -4.11 -6.39
N THR A 75 13.93 -4.39 -5.20
CA THR A 75 14.72 -4.34 -3.95
C THR A 75 15.46 -5.61 -3.62
N THR A 76 15.21 -6.70 -4.36
CA THR A 76 15.88 -7.99 -4.23
C THR A 76 15.71 -8.83 -5.49
N ASP A 77 16.70 -9.66 -5.82
CA ASP A 77 16.74 -10.48 -7.04
C ASP A 77 16.24 -11.92 -6.81
N VAL A 78 15.90 -12.29 -5.58
CA VAL A 78 15.71 -13.70 -5.19
C VAL A 78 14.27 -14.21 -5.35
N ALA A 79 13.38 -13.42 -5.96
CA ALA A 79 11.95 -13.74 -6.03
C ALA A 79 11.34 -13.61 -7.43
N PRO A 80 11.94 -14.22 -8.49
CA PRO A 80 11.31 -14.25 -9.81
C PRO A 80 9.93 -14.91 -9.73
N GLY A 81 8.95 -14.34 -10.43
CA GLY A 81 7.52 -14.66 -10.24
C GLY A 81 6.79 -13.68 -9.32
N TYR A 82 7.53 -12.90 -8.53
CA TYR A 82 7.01 -11.92 -7.58
C TYR A 82 7.67 -10.54 -7.75
N ASP A 83 8.25 -10.26 -8.91
CA ASP A 83 9.02 -9.02 -9.12
C ASP A 83 8.17 -7.76 -9.14
N HIS A 84 6.88 -7.87 -9.46
CA HIS A 84 5.90 -6.81 -9.20
C HIS A 84 5.88 -6.37 -7.72
N ILE A 85 6.06 -7.30 -6.77
CA ILE A 85 6.12 -7.02 -5.32
C ILE A 85 7.49 -6.45 -4.95
N THR A 86 8.57 -7.11 -5.36
CA THR A 86 9.94 -6.66 -5.03
C THR A 86 10.19 -5.25 -5.54
N SER A 87 9.73 -4.95 -6.76
CA SER A 87 9.81 -3.62 -7.35
C SER A 87 8.79 -2.64 -6.79
N GLY A 88 7.58 -3.10 -6.42
CA GLY A 88 6.56 -2.25 -5.80
C GLY A 88 7.05 -1.59 -4.51
N ILE A 89 7.88 -2.28 -3.73
CA ILE A 89 8.54 -1.73 -2.53
C ILE A 89 9.46 -0.56 -2.92
N GLY A 90 10.39 -0.79 -3.84
CA GLY A 90 11.33 0.25 -4.26
C GLY A 90 10.65 1.40 -4.99
N ALA A 91 9.63 1.11 -5.80
CA ALA A 91 8.82 2.09 -6.51
C ALA A 91 8.08 3.02 -5.55
N ALA A 92 7.50 2.49 -4.47
CA ALA A 92 6.88 3.31 -3.44
C ALA A 92 7.91 4.21 -2.72
N MET A 93 9.10 3.67 -2.40
CA MET A 93 10.17 4.44 -1.76
C MET A 93 10.70 5.56 -2.65
N ILE A 94 11.07 5.26 -3.90
CA ILE A 94 11.64 6.27 -4.79
C ILE A 94 10.57 7.27 -5.27
N GLY A 95 9.33 6.81 -5.44
CA GLY A 95 8.17 7.67 -5.67
C GLY A 95 7.95 8.66 -4.52
N TRP A 96 8.08 8.19 -3.27
CA TRP A 96 8.02 9.06 -2.10
C TRP A 96 9.16 10.10 -2.11
N TYR A 97 10.38 9.70 -2.49
CA TYR A 97 11.51 10.61 -2.56
C TYR A 97 11.45 11.63 -3.71
N GLY A 98 10.62 11.43 -4.73
CA GLY A 98 10.38 12.46 -5.75
C GLY A 98 10.21 11.97 -7.18
N THR A 99 10.30 10.66 -7.45
CA THR A 99 10.09 10.13 -8.81
C THR A 99 8.70 10.50 -9.34
N ALA A 100 8.64 11.00 -10.57
CA ALA A 100 7.42 11.53 -11.17
C ALA A 100 6.57 10.46 -11.86
N MET A 101 7.20 9.42 -12.40
CA MET A 101 6.52 8.31 -13.07
C MET A 101 7.19 6.98 -12.75
N LEU A 102 6.40 5.92 -12.59
CA LEU A 102 6.88 4.58 -12.23
C LEU A 102 6.52 3.61 -13.36
N CYS A 103 7.53 3.03 -14.00
CA CYS A 103 7.34 1.94 -14.95
C CYS A 103 7.03 0.69 -14.15
N TYR A 104 5.88 0.09 -14.44
CA TYR A 104 5.47 -1.13 -13.77
C TYR A 104 6.38 -2.33 -14.11
N VAL A 105 6.38 -3.30 -13.21
CA VAL A 105 7.01 -4.60 -13.40
C VAL A 105 5.93 -5.66 -13.20
N THR A 106 5.89 -6.66 -14.07
CA THR A 106 4.87 -7.71 -14.01
C THR A 106 5.32 -8.88 -13.13
N PRO A 107 4.41 -9.77 -12.69
CA PRO A 107 4.80 -11.00 -12.01
C PRO A 107 5.76 -11.87 -12.83
N LYS A 108 5.66 -11.85 -14.16
CA LYS A 108 6.50 -12.65 -15.07
C LYS A 108 7.79 -11.98 -15.52
N GLU A 109 8.15 -10.84 -14.94
CA GLU A 109 9.47 -10.27 -15.19
C GLU A 109 10.55 -11.32 -14.92
N HIS A 110 11.59 -11.32 -15.76
CA HIS A 110 12.65 -12.34 -15.78
C HIS A 110 12.23 -13.78 -16.13
N LEU A 111 10.95 -14.04 -16.44
CA LEU A 111 10.43 -15.38 -16.71
C LEU A 111 9.78 -15.51 -18.10
N GLY A 112 9.12 -14.47 -18.61
CA GLY A 112 8.51 -14.51 -19.94
C GLY A 112 7.53 -13.37 -20.20
N LEU A 113 6.83 -13.46 -21.34
CA LEU A 113 5.84 -12.45 -21.70
C LEU A 113 4.62 -12.50 -20.76
N PRO A 114 4.15 -11.34 -20.26
CA PRO A 114 2.97 -11.28 -19.40
C PRO A 114 1.69 -11.57 -20.19
N ASN A 115 0.75 -12.25 -19.56
CA ASN A 115 -0.62 -12.39 -20.03
C ASN A 115 -1.51 -11.26 -19.49
N LYS A 116 -2.82 -11.31 -19.78
CA LYS A 116 -3.80 -10.30 -19.34
C LYS A 116 -3.82 -10.10 -17.81
N ASP A 117 -3.75 -11.19 -17.05
CA ASP A 117 -3.86 -11.14 -15.59
C ASP A 117 -2.55 -10.62 -14.97
N ASP A 118 -1.41 -11.01 -15.52
CA ASP A 118 -0.09 -10.47 -15.13
C ASP A 118 -0.02 -8.95 -15.34
N VAL A 119 -0.60 -8.45 -16.44
CA VAL A 119 -0.69 -7.01 -16.72
C VAL A 119 -1.59 -6.32 -15.70
N ARG A 120 -2.78 -6.87 -15.40
CA ARG A 120 -3.69 -6.31 -14.37
C ARG A 120 -2.99 -6.24 -13.01
N GLU A 121 -2.32 -7.30 -12.61
CA GLU A 121 -1.61 -7.39 -11.32
C GLU A 121 -0.46 -6.37 -11.24
N GLY A 122 0.35 -6.25 -12.28
CA GLY A 122 1.38 -5.22 -12.36
C GLY A 122 0.81 -3.81 -12.25
N VAL A 123 -0.26 -3.50 -12.98
CA VAL A 123 -0.89 -2.16 -12.96
C VAL A 123 -1.47 -1.85 -11.58
N ILE A 124 -2.22 -2.77 -10.96
CA ILE A 124 -2.78 -2.55 -9.63
C ILE A 124 -1.66 -2.38 -8.58
N THR A 125 -0.59 -3.18 -8.66
CA THR A 125 0.55 -3.09 -7.76
C THR A 125 1.22 -1.71 -7.84
N TYR A 126 1.42 -1.18 -9.04
CA TYR A 126 2.04 0.14 -9.21
C TYR A 126 1.08 1.29 -8.91
N LYS A 127 -0.23 1.12 -9.10
CA LYS A 127 -1.23 2.07 -8.58
C LYS A 127 -1.21 2.15 -7.05
N ILE A 128 -0.99 1.02 -6.37
CA ILE A 128 -0.78 0.99 -4.92
C ILE A 128 0.52 1.71 -4.56
N ALA A 129 1.65 1.38 -5.19
CA ALA A 129 2.94 2.00 -4.90
C ALA A 129 2.92 3.52 -5.11
N ALA A 130 2.33 3.99 -6.20
CA ALA A 130 2.16 5.42 -6.47
C ALA A 130 1.28 6.11 -5.42
N HIS A 131 0.16 5.50 -5.04
CA HIS A 131 -0.73 6.04 -4.00
C HIS A 131 -0.06 6.07 -2.62
N VAL A 132 0.72 5.05 -2.27
CA VAL A 132 1.54 5.01 -1.04
C VAL A 132 2.57 6.15 -1.04
N ALA A 133 3.24 6.38 -2.18
CA ALA A 133 4.14 7.51 -2.33
C ALA A 133 3.41 8.86 -2.16
N ASP A 134 2.23 9.03 -2.75
CA ASP A 134 1.43 10.26 -2.62
C ASP A 134 0.98 10.50 -1.17
N LEU A 135 0.61 9.45 -0.43
CA LEU A 135 0.32 9.55 1.01
C LEU A 135 1.56 9.96 1.80
N ALA A 136 2.71 9.33 1.55
CA ALA A 136 3.96 9.65 2.23
C ALA A 136 4.46 11.07 1.93
N LYS A 137 4.16 11.59 0.74
CA LYS A 137 4.41 12.99 0.34
C LYS A 137 3.43 13.98 0.96
N GLY A 138 2.35 13.51 1.58
CA GLY A 138 1.28 14.37 2.07
C GLY A 138 0.52 15.07 0.94
N HIS A 139 0.37 14.43 -0.22
CA HIS A 139 -0.36 15.01 -1.35
C HIS A 139 -1.80 15.36 -0.92
N PRO A 140 -2.30 16.59 -1.15
CA PRO A 140 -3.51 17.10 -0.49
C PRO A 140 -4.76 16.25 -0.66
N ALA A 141 -4.87 15.52 -1.78
CA ALA A 141 -6.03 14.72 -2.09
C ALA A 141 -5.89 13.22 -1.77
N ALA A 142 -4.68 12.74 -1.46
CA ALA A 142 -4.42 11.30 -1.37
C ALA A 142 -5.22 10.64 -0.22
N GLN A 143 -5.17 11.25 0.97
CA GLN A 143 -5.77 10.69 2.18
C GLN A 143 -7.30 10.62 2.15
N TYR A 144 -7.98 11.38 1.28
CA TYR A 144 -9.44 11.33 1.19
C TYR A 144 -9.95 9.94 0.78
N ARG A 145 -9.25 9.26 -0.13
CA ARG A 145 -9.63 7.92 -0.58
C ARG A 145 -9.51 6.90 0.56
N ASP A 146 -8.38 6.91 1.27
CA ASP A 146 -8.13 6.06 2.43
C ASP A 146 -9.17 6.26 3.52
N ASN A 147 -9.47 7.52 3.85
CA ASN A 147 -10.45 7.87 4.87
C ASN A 147 -11.87 7.43 4.45
N ALA A 148 -12.26 7.65 3.19
CA ALA A 148 -13.57 7.22 2.70
C ALA A 148 -13.74 5.70 2.75
N LEU A 149 -12.72 4.95 2.31
CA LEU A 149 -12.73 3.48 2.35
C LEU A 149 -12.71 2.97 3.80
N SER A 150 -11.89 3.56 4.67
CA SER A 150 -11.81 3.19 6.09
C SER A 150 -13.11 3.46 6.83
N LYS A 151 -13.79 4.57 6.51
CA LYS A 151 -15.11 4.87 7.04
C LYS A 151 -16.14 3.85 6.55
N ALA A 152 -16.16 3.53 5.26
CA ALA A 152 -17.04 2.49 4.71
C ALA A 152 -16.82 1.14 5.39
N ARG A 153 -15.56 0.78 5.66
CA ARG A 153 -15.18 -0.43 6.39
C ARG A 153 -15.71 -0.44 7.82
N PHE A 154 -15.53 0.65 8.56
CA PHE A 154 -15.97 0.74 9.95
C PHE A 154 -17.51 0.70 10.07
N GLU A 155 -18.21 1.32 9.12
CA GLU A 155 -19.68 1.35 9.06
C GLU A 155 -20.29 0.12 8.37
N PHE A 156 -19.47 -0.89 8.03
CA PHE A 156 -19.90 -2.10 7.34
C PHE A 156 -20.66 -1.86 6.02
N ARG A 157 -20.37 -0.74 5.34
CA ARG A 157 -20.87 -0.42 4.00
C ARG A 157 -20.05 -1.16 2.95
N TRP A 158 -20.24 -2.48 2.88
CA TRP A 158 -19.44 -3.40 2.06
C TRP A 158 -19.35 -2.98 0.60
N GLU A 159 -20.47 -2.62 -0.02
CA GLU A 159 -20.52 -2.16 -1.41
C GLU A 159 -19.66 -0.93 -1.65
N ASP A 160 -19.74 0.07 -0.76
CA ASP A 160 -18.94 1.27 -0.85
C ASP A 160 -17.46 0.96 -0.65
N GLN A 161 -17.13 0.07 0.29
CA GLN A 161 -15.75 -0.38 0.50
C GLN A 161 -15.17 -1.05 -0.76
N PHE A 162 -15.93 -1.91 -1.44
CA PHE A 162 -15.47 -2.54 -2.68
C PHE A 162 -15.26 -1.50 -3.78
N ASN A 163 -16.25 -0.64 -4.01
CA ASN A 163 -16.24 0.35 -5.09
C ASN A 163 -15.15 1.42 -4.90
N LEU A 164 -14.75 1.73 -3.66
CA LEU A 164 -13.66 2.66 -3.36
C LEU A 164 -12.26 2.03 -3.50
N SER A 165 -12.15 0.70 -3.52
CA SER A 165 -10.87 0.00 -3.64
C SER A 165 -10.22 0.20 -5.02
N LEU A 166 -8.95 -0.16 -5.16
CA LEU A 166 -8.22 -0.07 -6.44
C LEU A 166 -8.61 -1.17 -7.43
N ASP A 167 -9.10 -2.31 -6.92
CA ASP A 167 -9.62 -3.42 -7.71
C ASP A 167 -10.95 -3.93 -7.12
N PRO A 168 -12.08 -3.26 -7.44
CA PRO A 168 -13.39 -3.59 -6.86
C PRO A 168 -13.85 -5.03 -7.13
N GLU A 169 -13.54 -5.58 -8.30
CA GLU A 169 -13.93 -6.95 -8.66
C GLU A 169 -13.23 -7.96 -7.76
N LYS A 170 -11.91 -7.80 -7.55
CA LYS A 170 -11.12 -8.69 -6.68
C LYS A 170 -11.52 -8.55 -5.22
N ALA A 171 -11.81 -7.33 -4.75
CA ALA A 171 -12.27 -7.10 -3.38
C ALA A 171 -13.61 -7.80 -3.09
N ARG A 172 -14.54 -7.72 -4.04
CA ARG A 172 -15.85 -8.36 -3.97
C ARG A 172 -15.73 -9.89 -4.02
N SER A 173 -14.94 -10.42 -4.95
CA SER A 173 -14.80 -11.87 -5.11
C SER A 173 -14.26 -12.53 -3.84
N PHE A 174 -13.26 -11.95 -3.19
CA PHE A 174 -12.67 -12.51 -1.95
C PHE A 174 -13.64 -12.50 -0.77
N HIS A 175 -14.50 -11.49 -0.67
CA HIS A 175 -15.58 -11.51 0.33
C HIS A 175 -16.58 -12.64 0.04
N ASP A 176 -17.01 -12.74 -1.22
CA ASP A 176 -18.10 -13.62 -1.65
C ASP A 176 -17.71 -15.10 -1.69
N GLU A 177 -16.41 -15.42 -1.74
CA GLU A 177 -15.89 -16.78 -1.58
C GLU A 177 -16.40 -17.47 -0.30
N THR A 178 -16.64 -16.70 0.77
CA THR A 178 -17.08 -17.25 2.08
C THR A 178 -18.44 -16.74 2.52
N LEU A 179 -18.87 -15.56 2.06
CA LEU A 179 -20.15 -14.95 2.40
C LEU A 179 -20.89 -14.45 1.13
N PRO A 180 -21.31 -15.36 0.22
CA PRO A 180 -21.85 -15.00 -1.08
C PRO A 180 -23.25 -14.36 -1.03
N GLN A 181 -23.97 -14.54 0.07
CA GLN A 181 -25.36 -14.09 0.19
C GLN A 181 -25.44 -12.56 0.19
N GLU A 182 -26.39 -11.97 -0.54
CA GLU A 182 -26.61 -10.51 -0.57
C GLU A 182 -26.79 -9.91 0.83
N GLY A 183 -27.46 -10.63 1.74
CA GLY A 183 -27.62 -10.20 3.13
C GLY A 183 -26.29 -10.03 3.89
N ALA A 184 -25.21 -10.70 3.47
CA ALA A 184 -23.90 -10.51 4.07
C ALA A 184 -23.28 -9.14 3.77
N LYS A 185 -23.70 -8.46 2.70
CA LYS A 185 -23.27 -7.09 2.37
C LYS A 185 -23.85 -6.03 3.32
N SER A 186 -24.76 -6.43 4.20
CA SER A 186 -25.28 -5.61 5.30
C SER A 186 -24.82 -6.15 6.67
N ALA A 187 -23.94 -7.16 6.71
CA ALA A 187 -23.51 -7.76 7.97
C ALA A 187 -22.43 -6.93 8.66
N HIS A 188 -22.58 -6.76 9.98
CA HIS A 188 -21.59 -6.08 10.84
C HIS A 188 -20.41 -7.01 11.22
N PHE A 189 -19.96 -7.84 10.29
CA PHE A 189 -18.81 -8.74 10.43
C PHE A 189 -18.40 -9.32 9.08
N CYS A 190 -17.20 -9.90 9.02
CA CYS A 190 -16.77 -10.79 7.94
C CYS A 190 -16.48 -12.20 8.46
N SER A 191 -16.15 -13.11 7.56
CA SER A 191 -15.81 -14.50 7.90
C SER A 191 -14.58 -14.64 8.79
N MET A 192 -13.65 -13.66 8.80
CA MET A 192 -12.43 -13.75 9.61
C MET A 192 -12.70 -13.78 11.12
N CYS A 193 -13.63 -12.96 11.62
CA CYS A 193 -13.92 -12.85 13.06
C CYS A 193 -15.32 -13.34 13.43
N GLY A 194 -16.22 -13.45 12.44
CA GLY A 194 -17.62 -13.78 12.68
C GLY A 194 -18.37 -12.72 13.51
N PRO A 195 -19.63 -12.99 13.86
CA PRO A 195 -20.54 -11.99 14.43
C PRO A 195 -20.21 -11.55 15.86
N ASN A 196 -19.42 -12.34 16.60
CA ASN A 196 -19.19 -12.17 18.04
C ASN A 196 -17.82 -11.57 18.37
N PHE A 197 -16.85 -11.63 17.45
CA PHE A 197 -15.46 -11.21 17.71
C PHE A 197 -14.98 -10.12 16.76
N CYS A 198 -15.87 -9.53 15.95
CA CYS A 198 -15.51 -8.41 15.11
C CYS A 198 -15.21 -7.17 15.97
N SER A 199 -13.96 -6.71 15.97
CA SER A 199 -13.49 -5.57 16.76
C SER A 199 -14.24 -4.27 16.43
N MET A 200 -14.57 -4.03 15.17
CA MET A 200 -15.30 -2.83 14.74
C MET A 200 -16.73 -2.83 15.28
N LYS A 201 -17.43 -3.98 15.24
CA LYS A 201 -18.77 -4.14 15.81
C LYS A 201 -18.76 -3.95 17.32
N ILE A 202 -17.80 -4.57 18.01
CA ILE A 202 -17.64 -4.39 19.46
C ILE A 202 -17.43 -2.90 19.80
N THR A 203 -16.64 -2.19 19.00
CA THR A 203 -16.42 -0.75 19.18
C THR A 203 -17.72 0.05 18.98
N GLU A 204 -18.51 -0.29 17.96
CA GLU A 204 -19.83 0.30 17.72
C GLU A 204 -20.79 0.07 18.90
N ASP A 205 -20.85 -1.17 19.41
CA ASP A 205 -21.69 -1.52 20.56
C ASP A 205 -21.28 -0.74 21.83
N VAL A 206 -19.99 -0.55 22.08
CA VAL A 206 -19.48 0.27 23.19
C VAL A 206 -19.85 1.74 23.03
N ARG A 207 -19.72 2.30 21.81
CA ARG A 207 -20.12 3.70 21.53
C ARG A 207 -21.61 3.91 21.75
N ARG A 208 -22.45 2.97 21.29
CA ARG A 208 -23.90 3.02 21.51
C ARG A 208 -24.27 2.92 22.99
N TYR A 209 -23.64 2.00 23.73
CA TYR A 209 -23.83 1.89 25.18
C TYR A 209 -23.46 3.19 25.92
N ALA A 210 -22.35 3.82 25.53
CA ALA A 210 -21.92 5.10 26.11
C ALA A 210 -22.95 6.21 25.85
N GLU A 211 -23.44 6.33 24.61
CA GLU A 211 -24.49 7.28 24.23
C GLU A 211 -25.80 7.07 25.01
N GLU A 212 -26.27 5.82 25.13
CA GLU A 212 -27.49 5.47 25.88
C GLU A 212 -27.37 5.80 27.39
N LYS A 213 -26.16 5.74 27.93
CA LYS A 213 -25.86 6.05 29.34
C LYS A 213 -25.51 7.52 29.57
N GLY A 214 -25.34 8.31 28.51
CA GLY A 214 -24.90 9.71 28.62
C GLY A 214 -23.48 9.86 29.16
N VAL A 215 -22.64 8.84 29.00
CA VAL A 215 -21.23 8.82 29.45
C VAL A 215 -20.30 8.79 28.25
N THR A 216 -19.02 9.08 28.46
CA THR A 216 -18.01 8.94 27.42
C THR A 216 -17.73 7.46 27.10
N ALA A 217 -17.21 7.18 25.91
CA ALA A 217 -16.82 5.81 25.53
C ALA A 217 -15.77 5.20 26.48
N GLU A 218 -14.91 6.04 27.05
CA GLU A 218 -13.87 5.61 28.00
C GLU A 218 -14.47 5.25 29.37
N GLU A 219 -15.42 6.04 29.87
CA GLU A 219 -16.17 5.72 31.10
C GLU A 219 -16.99 4.44 30.94
N ALA A 220 -17.70 4.29 29.82
CA ALA A 220 -18.44 3.08 29.47
C ALA A 220 -17.54 1.83 29.46
N LEU A 221 -16.34 1.94 28.88
CA LEU A 221 -15.38 0.84 28.82
C LEU A 221 -14.87 0.47 30.22
N ASN A 222 -14.53 1.47 31.04
CA ASN A 222 -14.08 1.28 32.42
C ASN A 222 -15.16 0.63 33.29
N GLU A 223 -16.41 1.06 33.16
CA GLU A 223 -17.55 0.44 33.84
C GLU A 223 -17.77 -1.00 33.40
N GLY A 224 -17.74 -1.27 32.09
CA GLY A 224 -17.87 -2.61 31.52
C GLY A 224 -16.76 -3.54 32.00
N MET A 225 -15.52 -3.07 32.02
CA MET A 225 -14.38 -3.80 32.56
C MET A 225 -14.52 -4.04 34.08
N ALA A 226 -15.00 -3.07 34.84
CA ALA A 226 -15.26 -3.24 36.27
C ALA A 226 -16.38 -4.27 36.52
N GLN A 227 -17.42 -4.29 35.70
CA GLN A 227 -18.48 -5.30 35.75
C GLN A 227 -17.94 -6.69 35.41
N LYS A 228 -17.20 -6.85 34.32
CA LYS A 228 -16.58 -8.14 33.96
C LYS A 228 -15.58 -8.62 35.01
N SER A 229 -14.85 -7.70 35.65
CA SER A 229 -13.98 -8.03 36.78
C SER A 229 -14.78 -8.51 38.01
N ARG A 230 -15.97 -7.96 38.26
CA ARG A 230 -16.88 -8.46 39.31
C ARG A 230 -17.42 -9.84 38.95
N GLU A 231 -17.94 -10.01 37.74
CA GLU A 231 -18.46 -11.31 37.25
C GLU A 231 -17.38 -12.39 37.33
N PHE A 232 -16.15 -12.10 36.91
CA PHE A 232 -15.02 -13.02 37.00
C PHE A 232 -14.72 -13.45 38.44
N LYS A 233 -14.72 -12.49 39.39
CA LYS A 233 -14.54 -12.80 40.82
C LYS A 233 -15.69 -13.61 41.39
N GLU A 234 -16.93 -13.31 40.99
CA GLU A 234 -18.14 -14.02 41.41
C GLU A 234 -18.16 -15.47 40.90
N HIS A 235 -17.61 -15.73 39.72
CA HIS A 235 -17.46 -17.08 39.14
C HIS A 235 -16.16 -17.79 39.59
N GLY A 236 -15.57 -17.39 40.72
CA GLY A 236 -14.42 -18.08 41.33
C GLY A 236 -13.06 -17.68 40.79
N GLY A 237 -12.97 -16.68 39.90
CA GLY A 237 -11.70 -16.20 39.35
C GLY A 237 -11.03 -17.21 38.40
N GLU A 238 -11.81 -18.11 37.81
CA GLU A 238 -11.31 -19.10 36.86
C GLU A 238 -11.57 -18.63 35.41
N VAL A 239 -10.54 -18.74 34.58
CA VAL A 239 -10.64 -18.42 33.14
C VAL A 239 -11.51 -19.46 32.42
N TYR A 240 -11.56 -20.68 32.92
CA TYR A 240 -12.33 -21.79 32.37
C TYR A 240 -13.47 -22.17 33.30
N VAL A 241 -14.62 -21.53 33.12
CA VAL A 241 -15.83 -21.88 33.87
C VAL A 241 -16.39 -23.20 33.32
N SER A 242 -16.62 -24.19 34.19
CA SER A 242 -17.20 -25.46 33.76
C SER A 242 -18.62 -25.22 33.23
N LYS A 243 -18.91 -25.71 32.01
CA LYS A 243 -20.27 -25.73 31.45
C LYS A 243 -21.10 -26.73 32.25
N ASN A 244 -21.58 -26.36 33.43
CA ASN A 244 -22.72 -26.97 34.14
C ASN A 244 -22.96 -26.22 35.46
N GLN A 245 -23.71 -25.12 35.38
CA GLN A 245 -24.72 -24.70 36.36
C GLN A 245 -25.78 -23.89 35.63
#